data_AF-A0A158E2P0-F1
#
_entry.id   AF-A0A158E2P0-F1
#
_cell.length_a   1.000
_cell.length_b   1.000
_cell.length_c   1.000
_cell.angle_alpha   90.00
_cell.angle_beta   90.00
_cell.angle_gamma   90.00
#
_symmetry.space_group_name_H-M   'P 1'
#
loop_
_entity.id
_entity.type
_entity.pdbx_description
1 polymer ?
#
loop_
_entity_poly.entity_id
_entity_poly.type
_entity_poly.pdbx_seq_one_letter_code
_entity_poly.pdbx_strand_id
1 'polypeptide(L)'
;MAEPSDFTYITAHFIEREIDHLTRMIRSRHWHRSAAWPVSYWRGRIEALQHAPAIAPVQRVALRSLLDELERIAADLAPSPKYGDIAQVEGHAAASATIGKTRR
;
A
#
# COMPACT_ATOMS: atom_id res chain seq x y z
N MET A 1 12.40 9.38 9.86
CA MET A 1 13.70 8.68 9.79
C MET A 1 13.45 7.29 10.36
N ALA A 2 13.51 6.25 9.53
CA ALA A 2 13.28 4.88 9.99
C ALA A 2 14.59 4.38 10.60
N GLU A 3 14.57 4.11 11.90
CA GLU A 3 15.68 3.50 12.64
C GLU A 3 16.16 2.25 11.89
N PRO A 4 17.48 2.06 11.69
CA PRO A 4 17.99 0.78 11.24
C PRO A 4 17.62 -0.25 12.31
N SER A 5 16.62 -1.08 12.01
CA SER A 5 16.27 -2.18 12.90
C SER A 5 17.52 -3.03 13.06
N ASP A 6 18.02 -3.14 14.28
CA ASP A 6 19.25 -3.85 14.60
C ASP A 6 19.05 -5.35 14.34
N PHE A 7 19.29 -5.75 13.10
CA PHE A 7 19.08 -7.11 12.60
C PHE A 7 20.24 -8.06 12.96
N THR A 8 21.14 -7.63 13.83
CA THR A 8 22.34 -8.36 14.25
C THR A 8 22.02 -9.68 14.95
N TYR A 9 20.79 -9.84 15.45
CA TYR A 9 20.32 -11.05 16.15
C TYR A 9 19.03 -11.64 15.57
N ILE A 10 18.82 -11.58 14.25
CA ILE A 10 17.71 -12.31 13.63
C ILE A 10 17.93 -13.82 13.80
N THR A 11 17.22 -14.42 14.74
CA THR A 11 17.12 -15.86 14.92
C THR A 11 15.80 -16.38 14.36
N ALA A 12 15.71 -17.68 14.07
CA ALA A 12 14.46 -18.30 13.63
C ALA A 12 13.31 -18.05 14.63
N HIS A 13 13.60 -18.06 15.94
CA HIS A 13 12.61 -17.76 16.98
C HIS A 13 12.12 -16.31 16.96
N PHE A 14 13.02 -15.37 16.68
CA PHE A 14 12.63 -13.97 16.47
C PHE A 14 11.69 -13.84 15.27
N ILE A 15 12.00 -14.50 14.15
CA ILE A 15 11.17 -14.46 12.93
C ILE A 15 9.76 -14.99 13.22
N GLU A 16 9.61 -16.07 13.99
CA GLU A 16 8.29 -16.58 14.41
C GLU A 16 7.50 -15.55 15.21
N ARG A 17 8.13 -14.96 16.23
CA ARG A 17 7.49 -13.93 17.05
C ARG A 17 7.09 -12.70 16.23
N GLU A 18 7.92 -12.34 15.26
CA GLU A 18 7.65 -11.22 14.37
C GLU A 18 6.51 -11.55 13.40
N ILE A 19 6.42 -12.77 12.88
CA ILE A 19 5.27 -13.24 12.07
C ILE A 19 3.97 -13.14 12.88
N ASP A 20 3.96 -13.60 14.13
CA ASP A 20 2.77 -13.51 15.00
C ASP A 20 2.39 -12.05 15.29
N HIS A 21 3.39 -11.20 15.56
CA HIS A 21 3.18 -9.78 15.78
C HIS A 21 2.58 -9.11 14.55
N LEU A 22 3.19 -9.31 13.38
CA LEU A 22 2.72 -8.75 12.11
C LEU A 22 1.32 -9.27 11.75
N THR A 23 1.02 -10.53 12.02
CA THR A 23 -0.32 -11.11 11.79
C THR A 23 -1.38 -10.40 12.64
N ARG A 24 -1.11 -10.17 13.92
CA ARG A 24 -2.04 -9.44 14.81
C ARG A 24 -2.20 -8.00 14.39
N MET A 25 -1.10 -7.35 14.00
CA MET A 25 -1.14 -5.99 13.48
C MET A 25 -2.00 -5.95 12.23
N ILE A 26 -1.69 -6.75 11.20
CA ILE A 26 -2.37 -6.74 9.90
C ILE A 26 -3.88 -7.02 10.00
N ARG A 27 -4.30 -7.90 10.90
CA ARG A 27 -5.72 -8.23 11.08
C ARG A 27 -6.51 -7.22 11.90
N SER A 28 -5.85 -6.36 12.66
CA SER A 28 -6.55 -5.36 13.47
C SER A 28 -7.22 -4.33 12.56
N ARG A 29 -8.43 -3.85 12.83
CA ARG A 29 -9.04 -2.81 11.95
C ARG A 29 -8.53 -1.40 12.27
N HIS A 30 -7.86 -1.25 13.41
CA HIS A 30 -7.39 0.03 13.96
C HIS A 30 -6.20 0.62 13.19
N TRP A 31 -5.23 -0.20 12.75
CA TRP A 31 -4.05 0.31 12.04
C TRP A 31 -4.42 0.90 10.67
N HIS A 32 -5.48 0.39 10.05
CA HIS A 32 -6.01 0.89 8.78
C HIS A 32 -6.73 2.24 8.87
N ARG A 33 -7.29 2.59 10.04
CA ARG A 33 -8.16 3.78 10.19
C ARG A 33 -7.45 5.01 10.74
N SER A 34 -6.35 4.83 11.46
CA SER A 34 -5.72 5.92 12.21
C SER A 34 -4.23 5.94 11.95
N ALA A 35 -3.83 6.44 10.77
CA ALA A 35 -2.46 6.84 10.45
C ALA A 35 -1.34 5.85 10.87
N ALA A 36 -1.63 4.55 10.91
CA ALA A 36 -0.58 3.56 11.11
C ALA A 36 0.13 3.35 9.76
N TRP A 37 1.43 3.06 9.84
CA TRP A 37 2.39 2.99 8.75
C TRP A 37 1.81 2.52 7.40
N PRO A 38 2.20 3.17 6.28
CA PRO A 38 1.64 2.85 4.96
C PRO A 38 1.87 1.38 4.60
N VAL A 39 1.02 0.81 3.73
CA VAL A 39 1.14 -0.58 3.25
C VAL A 39 2.56 -0.89 2.76
N SER A 40 3.21 0.07 2.08
CA SER A 40 4.60 -0.05 1.61
C SER A 40 5.62 -0.29 2.74
N TYR A 41 5.40 0.26 3.93
CA TYR A 41 6.25 0.03 5.09
C TYR A 41 6.14 -1.44 5.56
N TRP A 42 4.91 -1.95 5.69
CA TRP A 42 4.67 -3.33 6.11
C TRP A 42 5.17 -4.34 5.08
N ARG A 43 4.98 -4.05 3.78
CA ARG A 43 5.56 -4.84 2.68
C ARG A 43 7.09 -4.92 2.82
N GLY A 44 7.77 -3.78 2.95
CA GLY A 44 9.23 -3.76 3.09
C GLY A 44 9.73 -4.54 4.31
N ARG A 45 8.98 -4.53 5.42
CA ARG A 45 9.31 -5.30 6.62
C ARG A 45 9.16 -6.81 6.41
N ILE A 46 8.08 -7.25 5.76
CA ILE A 46 7.86 -8.66 5.42
C ILE A 46 8.93 -9.16 4.44
N GLU A 47 9.25 -8.37 3.42
CA GLU A 47 10.30 -8.68 2.44
C GLU A 47 11.67 -8.81 3.11
N ALA A 48 12.02 -7.88 4.00
CA ALA A 48 13.28 -7.94 4.76
C ALA A 48 13.41 -9.24 5.57
N LEU A 49 12.32 -9.71 6.19
CA LEU A 49 12.30 -10.98 6.91
C LEU A 49 12.47 -12.19 5.98
N GLN A 50 11.91 -12.17 4.77
CA GLN A 50 12.08 -13.27 3.80
C GLN A 50 13.53 -13.46 3.34
N HIS A 51 14.31 -12.37 3.36
CA HIS A 51 15.73 -12.34 3.03
C HIS A 51 16.65 -12.57 4.24
N ALA A 52 16.10 -12.76 5.43
CA ALA A 52 16.89 -13.02 6.63
C ALA A 52 17.67 -14.36 6.50
N PRO A 53 18.94 -14.41 6.91
CA PRO A 53 19.76 -15.62 6.77
C PRO A 53 19.26 -16.79 7.62
N ALA A 54 18.58 -16.52 8.73
CA ALA A 54 18.08 -17.52 9.67
C ALA A 54 16.66 -18.02 9.35
N ILE A 55 16.06 -17.63 8.22
CA ILE A 55 14.67 -17.97 7.91
C ILE A 55 14.50 -19.45 7.56
N ALA A 56 13.55 -20.11 8.22
CA ALA A 56 13.16 -21.47 7.88
C ALA A 56 12.19 -21.48 6.68
N PRO A 57 12.14 -22.56 5.85
CA PRO A 57 11.21 -22.66 4.73
C PRO A 57 9.74 -22.45 5.13
N VAL A 58 9.31 -22.98 6.27
CA VAL A 58 7.96 -22.81 6.81
C VAL A 58 7.64 -21.34 7.15
N GLN A 59 8.63 -20.61 7.69
CA GLN A 59 8.50 -19.20 8.01
C GLN A 59 8.40 -18.35 6.73
N ARG A 60 9.13 -18.71 5.68
CA ARG A 60 9.04 -18.05 4.37
C ARG A 60 7.65 -18.22 3.75
N VAL A 61 7.06 -19.41 3.86
CA VAL A 61 5.68 -19.64 3.41
C VAL A 61 4.70 -18.80 4.22
N ALA A 62 4.86 -18.73 5.55
CA ALA A 62 4.01 -17.90 6.41
C ALA A 62 4.09 -16.41 6.06
N LEU A 63 5.30 -15.88 5.84
CA LEU A 63 5.52 -14.48 5.42
C LEU A 63 4.92 -14.19 4.04
N ARG A 64 4.98 -15.13 3.10
CA ARG A 64 4.34 -14.99 1.79
C ARG A 64 2.81 -14.91 1.92
N SER A 65 2.21 -15.82 2.70
CA SER A 65 0.78 -15.77 2.99
C SER A 65 0.35 -14.46 3.66
N LEU A 66 1.19 -13.94 4.55
CA LEU A 66 0.95 -12.67 5.23
C LEU A 66 1.04 -11.47 4.27
N LEU A 67 1.96 -11.51 3.30
CA LEU A 67 2.05 -10.52 2.23
C LEU A 67 0.78 -10.52 1.36
N ASP A 68 0.30 -11.70 0.96
CA ASP A 68 -0.93 -11.83 0.18
C ASP A 68 -2.17 -11.34 0.96
N GLU A 69 -2.19 -11.51 2.28
CA GLU A 69 -3.26 -10.99 3.15
C GLU A 69 -3.20 -9.46 3.26
N LEU A 70 -2.00 -8.91 3.47
CA LEU A 70 -1.76 -7.46 3.49
C LEU A 70 -2.25 -6.79 2.19
N GLU A 71 -1.88 -7.34 1.04
CA GLU A 71 -2.27 -6.77 -0.26
C GLU A 71 -3.77 -6.84 -0.51
N ARG A 72 -4.42 -7.93 -0.11
CA ARG A 72 -5.88 -8.06 -0.18
C ARG A 72 -6.59 -7.01 0.66
N ILE A 73 -6.15 -6.80 1.90
CA ILE A 73 -6.76 -5.80 2.78
C ILE A 73 -6.48 -4.38 2.26
N ALA A 74 -5.27 -4.13 1.76
CA ALA A 74 -4.92 -2.86 1.12
C ALA A 74 -5.82 -2.55 -0.08
N ALA A 75 -6.14 -3.56 -0.91
CA ALA A 75 -7.05 -3.42 -2.04
C ALA A 75 -8.50 -3.16 -1.60
N ASP A 76 -8.98 -3.78 -0.53
CA ASP A 76 -10.32 -3.55 0.03
C ASP A 76 -10.47 -2.14 0.64
N LEU A 77 -9.38 -1.59 1.16
CA LEU A 77 -9.34 -0.27 1.77
C LEU A 77 -8.99 0.86 0.80
N ALA A 78 -8.37 0.53 -0.34
CA ALA A 78 -8.18 1.49 -1.40
C ALA A 78 -9.56 2.06 -1.74
N PRO A 79 -9.74 3.40 -1.70
CA PRO A 79 -11.01 3.97 -2.06
C PRO A 79 -11.30 3.51 -3.48
N SER A 80 -12.33 2.67 -3.64
CA SER A 80 -12.83 2.28 -4.95
C SER A 80 -12.91 3.57 -5.75
N PRO A 81 -12.29 3.66 -6.96
CA PRO A 81 -12.53 4.79 -7.82
C PRO A 81 -14.00 4.67 -8.20
N LYS A 82 -14.87 5.30 -7.40
CA LYS A 82 -16.24 5.56 -7.80
C LYS A 82 -16.08 6.50 -8.99
N TYR A 83 -16.13 5.88 -10.16
CA TYR A 83 -16.65 6.43 -11.39
C TYR A 83 -17.57 7.62 -11.07
N GLY A 84 -17.03 8.83 -11.23
CA GLY A 84 -17.64 10.01 -10.65
C GLY A 84 -16.79 11.26 -10.78
N ASP A 85 -16.13 11.46 -11.94
CA ASP A 85 -15.91 12.81 -12.48
C ASP A 85 -15.55 12.73 -13.98
N ILE A 86 -16.50 12.25 -14.78
CA ILE A 86 -16.57 12.58 -16.21
C ILE A 86 -17.86 13.38 -16.38
N ALA A 87 -17.89 14.60 -15.83
CA ALA A 87 -18.88 15.62 -16.15
C ALA A 87 -18.46 17.00 -15.60
N GLN A 88 -17.48 17.63 -16.23
CA GLN A 88 -17.48 19.08 -16.51
C GLN A 88 -16.23 19.48 -17.30
N VAL A 89 -16.26 19.18 -18.60
CA VAL A 89 -15.52 19.98 -19.58
C VAL A 89 -16.55 20.78 -20.36
N GLU A 90 -17.23 21.70 -19.67
CA GLU A 90 -17.92 22.81 -20.33
C GLU A 90 -17.71 24.08 -19.51
N GLY A 91 -17.11 25.07 -20.15
CA GLY A 91 -17.09 26.45 -19.67
C GLY A 91 -15.74 26.94 -19.16
N HIS A 92 -14.84 27.31 -20.07
CA HIS A 92 -14.70 28.72 -20.50
C HIS A 92 -13.22 29.09 -20.71
N ALA A 93 -12.71 28.86 -21.92
CA ALA A 93 -11.50 29.52 -22.40
C ALA A 93 -11.54 29.71 -23.92
N ALA A 94 -12.00 30.91 -24.29
CA ALA A 94 -11.50 31.76 -25.37
C ALA A 94 -11.47 31.25 -26.83
N ALA A 95 -12.18 32.04 -27.64
CA ALA A 95 -11.82 32.51 -28.98
C ALA A 95 -11.96 31.54 -30.15
N SER A 96 -12.98 31.79 -30.97
CA SER A 96 -12.91 31.50 -32.41
C SER A 96 -13.78 32.49 -33.20
N ALA A 97 -13.09 33.48 -33.76
CA ALA A 97 -13.28 34.09 -35.08
C ALA A 97 -14.69 34.46 -35.54
N THR A 98 -15.05 35.75 -35.40
CA THR A 98 -15.98 36.41 -36.32
C THR A 98 -15.19 37.01 -37.49
N ILE A 99 -15.08 36.27 -38.59
CA ILE A 99 -14.88 36.87 -39.92
C ILE A 99 -16.02 36.38 -40.82
N GLY A 100 -17.14 37.09 -40.74
CA GLY A 100 -18.28 36.97 -41.65
C GLY A 100 -18.31 38.20 -42.56
N LYS A 101 -18.00 37.97 -43.83
CA LYS A 101 -17.95 38.94 -44.92
C LYS A 101 -19.38 39.30 -45.41
N THR A 102 -19.55 40.56 -45.82
CA THR A 102 -20.45 41.09 -46.89
C THR A 102 -21.89 41.59 -46.58
N ARG A 103 -22.17 42.75 -47.22
CA ARG A 103 -23.44 43.39 -47.66
C ARG A 103 -23.96 44.48 -46.70
N ARG A 104 -24.29 45.71 -47.13
CA ARG A 104 -24.73 46.23 -48.44
C ARG A 104 -24.47 47.73 -48.50
#